data_AF-A0A2P8WDU6-F1
#
_entry.id   AF-A0A2P8WDU6-F1
#
_cell.length_a   1.000
_cell.length_b   1.000
_cell.length_c   1.000
_cell.angle_alpha   90.00
_cell.angle_beta   90.00
_cell.angle_gamma   90.00
#
_symmetry.space_group_name_H-M   'P 1'
#
loop_
_entity.id
_entity.type
_entity.pdbx_description
1 polymer ?
#
loop_
_entity_poly.entity_id
_entity_poly.type
_entity_poly.pdbx_seq_one_letter_code
_entity_poly.pdbx_strand_id
1 'polypeptide(L)'
;MTGIGKNAIFNFLKTIPTVGLLALVMGGCFRAIATPEAVEHVEQVFAANRAVLVELATTSLQEMQQSGQDQLKLPDTDFYDFAWAAESYNRQALIVDFVIEEYYLPLVYISTDNPDDAHDTCTNGGRPVKQLEPHWYICKRDWN
;
A
#
# COMPACT_ATOMS: atom_id res chain seq x y z
N MET A 1 -3.92 -66.60 3.00
CA MET A 1 -2.92 -67.42 2.27
C MET A 1 -3.29 -67.28 0.81
N THR A 2 -2.64 -66.46 0.00
CA THR A 2 -1.37 -66.63 -0.74
C THR A 2 -1.31 -65.40 -1.68
N GLY A 3 -0.21 -64.79 -2.07
CA GLY A 3 1.21 -65.08 -1.95
C GLY A 3 1.97 -63.91 -2.57
N ILE A 4 3.23 -63.80 -2.16
CA ILE A 4 4.22 -62.81 -2.59
C ILE A 4 4.82 -63.24 -3.94
N GLY A 5 5.04 -62.30 -4.85
CA GLY A 5 6.00 -62.39 -5.96
C GLY A 5 6.26 -60.99 -6.51
N LYS A 6 7.32 -60.27 -6.13
CA LYS A 6 8.72 -60.34 -6.60
C LYS A 6 8.89 -60.28 -8.13
N ASN A 7 9.51 -59.16 -8.55
CA ASN A 7 10.36 -58.92 -9.72
C ASN A 7 9.69 -58.65 -11.08
N ALA A 8 9.71 -57.37 -11.49
CA ALA A 8 10.24 -56.99 -12.80
C ALA A 8 10.69 -55.52 -12.77
N ILE A 9 12.00 -55.34 -12.89
CA ILE A 9 12.67 -54.07 -13.13
C ILE A 9 12.41 -53.68 -14.59
N PHE A 10 11.88 -52.49 -14.84
CA PHE A 10 12.06 -51.82 -16.13
C PHE A 10 12.43 -50.37 -15.91
N ASN A 11 13.66 -50.06 -16.31
CA ASN A 11 14.22 -48.74 -16.47
C ASN A 11 13.37 -47.93 -17.45
N PHE A 12 12.96 -46.73 -17.03
CA PHE A 12 12.86 -45.62 -17.96
C PHE A 12 13.39 -44.37 -17.26
N LEU A 13 14.68 -44.11 -17.51
CA LEU A 13 15.27 -42.79 -17.37
C LEU A 13 14.42 -41.80 -18.18
N LYS A 14 13.69 -40.93 -17.49
CA LYS A 14 13.41 -39.60 -18.01
C LYS A 14 14.19 -38.61 -17.17
N THR A 15 15.36 -38.32 -17.70
CA THR A 15 16.15 -37.11 -17.49
C THR A 15 15.22 -35.90 -17.52
N ILE A 16 14.97 -35.28 -16.36
CA ILE A 16 14.53 -33.89 -16.31
C ILE A 16 15.77 -33.10 -15.92
N PRO A 17 16.24 -32.17 -16.78
CA PRO A 17 17.42 -31.40 -16.47
C PRO A 17 17.15 -30.54 -15.24
N THR A 18 18.04 -30.68 -14.27
CA THR A 18 18.47 -29.64 -13.34
C THR A 18 18.46 -28.27 -14.02
N VAL A 19 17.45 -27.46 -13.72
CA VAL A 19 17.52 -26.01 -13.90
C VAL A 19 17.16 -25.38 -12.57
N GLY A 20 18.22 -25.13 -11.79
CA GLY A 20 18.36 -23.95 -10.95
C GLY A 20 17.24 -23.64 -9.97
N LEU A 21 17.20 -24.37 -8.86
CA LEU A 21 16.81 -23.79 -7.58
C LEU A 21 17.92 -22.80 -7.16
N LEU A 22 17.96 -21.64 -7.81
CA LEU A 22 18.79 -20.52 -7.38
C LEU A 22 17.88 -19.63 -6.53
N ALA A 23 17.82 -19.97 -5.25
CA ALA A 23 17.46 -19.01 -4.21
C ALA A 23 18.58 -17.95 -4.18
N LEU A 24 18.48 -16.99 -5.09
CA LEU A 24 19.34 -15.82 -5.10
C LEU A 24 18.72 -14.80 -4.15
N VAL A 25 18.98 -14.99 -2.86
CA VAL A 25 18.84 -13.93 -1.86
C VAL A 25 19.94 -12.90 -2.16
N MET A 26 19.68 -12.04 -3.14
CA MET A 26 20.47 -10.84 -3.34
C MET A 26 19.75 -9.70 -2.65
N GLY A 27 20.40 -9.15 -1.63
CA GLY A 27 20.09 -7.86 -1.04
C GLY A 27 20.21 -6.76 -2.10
N GLY A 28 19.20 -6.67 -2.96
CA GLY A 28 18.97 -5.51 -3.80
C GLY A 28 18.33 -4.45 -2.93
N CYS A 29 18.87 -3.24 -2.96
CA CYS A 29 18.22 -2.05 -2.43
C CYS A 29 16.75 -2.07 -2.86
N PHE A 30 15.84 -2.31 -1.92
CA PHE A 30 14.40 -2.24 -2.15
C PHE A 30 14.07 -0.79 -2.49
N ARG A 31 14.23 -0.43 -3.77
CA ARG A 31 13.45 0.65 -4.33
C ARG A 31 12.04 0.09 -4.32
N ALA A 32 11.23 0.55 -3.38
CA ALA A 32 9.81 0.36 -3.47
C ALA A 32 9.33 0.99 -4.77
N ILE A 33 9.08 0.11 -5.73
CA ILE A 33 8.56 0.48 -7.03
C ILE A 33 7.06 0.34 -6.86
N ALA A 34 6.33 1.40 -7.18
CA ALA A 34 4.90 1.35 -7.34
C ALA A 34 4.53 0.32 -8.43
N THR A 35 4.47 -0.95 -8.06
CA THR A 35 4.14 -2.04 -8.97
C THR A 35 2.64 -1.99 -9.28
N PRO A 36 2.20 -2.44 -10.47
CA PRO A 36 0.78 -2.55 -10.77
C PRO A 36 0.02 -3.36 -9.70
N GLU A 37 0.63 -4.43 -9.18
CA GLU A 37 0.03 -5.30 -8.17
C GLU A 37 -0.16 -4.59 -6.83
N ALA A 38 0.82 -3.78 -6.40
CA ALA A 38 0.70 -3.00 -5.17
C ALA A 38 -0.36 -1.89 -5.28
N VAL A 39 -0.41 -1.21 -6.44
CA VAL A 39 -1.45 -0.22 -6.71
C VAL A 39 -2.83 -0.88 -6.70
N GLU A 40 -2.98 -2.03 -7.37
CA GLU A 40 -4.23 -2.80 -7.38
C GLU A 40 -4.65 -3.23 -5.96
N HIS A 41 -3.70 -3.65 -5.12
CA HIS A 41 -3.99 -4.02 -3.74
C HIS A 41 -4.56 -2.84 -2.94
N VAL A 42 -3.95 -1.65 -3.03
CA VAL A 42 -4.44 -0.43 -2.38
C VAL A 42 -5.85 -0.06 -2.89
N GLU A 43 -6.10 -0.20 -4.19
CA GLU A 43 -7.44 0.01 -4.77
C GLU A 43 -8.49 -0.95 -4.18
N GLN A 44 -8.15 -2.23 -4.05
CA GLN A 44 -9.04 -3.24 -3.48
C GLN A 44 -9.34 -2.95 -2.01
N VAL A 45 -8.33 -2.55 -1.24
CA VAL A 45 -8.49 -2.14 0.17
C VAL A 45 -9.39 -0.90 0.28
N PHE A 46 -9.17 0.12 -0.56
CA PHE A 46 -10.04 1.29 -0.60
C PHE A 46 -11.48 0.91 -0.93
N ALA A 47 -11.70 0.12 -1.98
CA ALA A 47 -13.03 -0.28 -2.41
C ALA A 47 -13.77 -1.09 -1.33
N ALA A 48 -13.08 -2.00 -0.64
CA ALA A 48 -13.65 -2.82 0.42
C ALA A 48 -14.01 -2.02 1.68
N ASN A 49 -13.23 -0.98 2.02
CA ASN A 49 -13.34 -0.25 3.28
C ASN A 49 -13.76 1.22 3.12
N ARG A 50 -14.24 1.61 1.93
CA ARG A 50 -14.51 2.99 1.54
C ARG A 50 -15.31 3.79 2.57
N ALA A 51 -16.39 3.22 3.08
CA ALA A 51 -17.27 3.92 4.03
C ALA A 51 -16.52 4.29 5.32
N VAL A 52 -15.72 3.35 5.85
CA VAL A 52 -14.92 3.54 7.07
C VAL A 52 -13.79 4.54 6.82
N LEU A 53 -13.10 4.43 5.68
CA LEU A 53 -12.04 5.36 5.30
C LEU A 53 -12.56 6.80 5.15
N VAL A 54 -13.73 6.98 4.54
CA VAL A 54 -14.40 8.29 4.42
C VAL A 54 -14.80 8.86 5.76
N GLU A 55 -15.36 8.04 6.65
CA GLU A 55 -15.71 8.44 8.01
C GLU A 55 -14.47 8.87 8.79
N LEU A 56 -13.42 8.04 8.79
CA LEU A 56 -12.14 8.34 9.45
C LEU A 56 -11.53 9.66 8.95
N ALA A 57 -11.48 9.86 7.63
CA ALA A 57 -10.98 11.09 7.06
C ALA A 57 -11.83 12.29 7.53
N THR A 58 -13.15 12.22 7.39
CA THR A 58 -14.05 13.32 7.77
C THR A 58 -13.94 13.68 9.25
N THR A 59 -13.94 12.68 10.13
CA THR A 59 -13.86 12.90 11.58
C THR A 59 -12.50 13.45 11.99
N SER A 60 -11.40 12.94 11.41
CA SER A 60 -10.05 13.45 11.71
C SER A 60 -9.89 14.93 11.32
N LEU A 61 -10.48 15.36 10.20
CA LEU A 61 -10.46 16.76 9.78
C LEU A 61 -11.17 17.66 10.80
N GLN A 62 -12.36 17.24 11.25
CA GLN A 62 -13.12 17.98 12.24
C GLN A 62 -12.38 18.05 13.58
N GLU A 63 -11.77 16.95 14.01
CA GLU A 63 -11.01 16.89 15.26
C GLU A 63 -9.77 17.80 15.21
N MET A 64 -9.01 17.78 14.11
CA MET A 64 -7.85 18.67 13.93
C MET A 64 -8.26 20.14 13.94
N GLN A 65 -9.34 20.50 13.23
CA GLN A 65 -9.86 21.87 13.20
C GLN A 65 -10.33 22.37 14.57
N GLN A 66 -10.91 21.49 15.39
CA GLN A 66 -11.42 21.84 16.72
C GLN A 66 -10.32 21.90 17.79
N SER A 67 -9.35 21.00 17.70
CA SER A 67 -8.25 20.88 18.68
C SER A 67 -7.09 21.84 18.39
N GLY A 68 -6.94 22.28 17.14
CA GLY A 68 -5.78 23.05 16.70
C GLY A 68 -4.49 22.22 16.70
N GLN A 69 -4.60 20.88 16.64
CA GLN A 69 -3.46 19.99 16.52
C GLN A 69 -2.94 19.99 15.08
N ASP A 70 -1.62 20.07 14.92
CA ASP A 70 -0.96 20.00 13.61
C ASP A 70 -0.96 18.57 13.03
N GLN A 71 -1.09 17.56 13.91
CA GLN A 71 -1.11 16.14 13.54
C GLN A 71 -2.00 15.32 14.49
N LEU A 72 -2.65 14.30 13.96
CA LEU A 72 -3.52 13.38 14.68
C LEU A 72 -3.23 11.93 14.24
N LYS A 73 -2.87 11.05 15.18
CA LYS A 73 -2.80 9.61 14.91
C LYS A 73 -4.22 9.06 14.82
N LEU A 74 -4.54 8.32 13.74
CA LEU A 74 -5.82 7.64 13.60
C LEU A 74 -5.82 6.30 14.38
N PRO A 75 -7.01 5.74 14.70
CA PRO A 75 -7.13 4.44 15.36
C PRO A 75 -6.41 3.33 14.57
N ASP A 76 -5.99 2.26 15.22
CA ASP A 76 -5.42 1.10 14.54
C ASP A 76 -6.56 0.22 13.95
N THR A 77 -6.35 -0.37 12.77
CA THR A 77 -7.31 -1.27 12.09
C THR A 77 -6.57 -2.48 11.50
N ASP A 78 -7.29 -3.38 10.83
CA ASP A 78 -6.74 -4.57 10.15
C ASP A 78 -6.44 -4.35 8.66
N PHE A 79 -6.86 -3.21 8.08
CA PHE A 79 -6.73 -2.92 6.65
C PHE A 79 -5.72 -1.82 6.32
N TYR A 80 -5.05 -1.25 7.31
CA TYR A 80 -3.84 -0.45 7.15
C TYR A 80 -2.90 -0.70 8.33
N ASP A 81 -1.59 -0.51 8.10
CA ASP A 81 -0.57 -0.67 9.14
C ASP A 81 -0.53 0.53 10.08
N PHE A 82 -0.69 1.74 9.52
CA PHE A 82 -0.81 2.97 10.28
C PHE A 82 -1.53 4.06 9.49
N ALA A 83 -2.14 4.99 10.22
CA ALA A 83 -2.75 6.17 9.63
C ALA A 83 -2.57 7.41 10.50
N TRP A 84 -2.45 8.56 9.85
CA TRP A 84 -2.29 9.85 10.51
C TRP A 84 -2.90 10.96 9.64
N ALA A 85 -3.45 11.98 10.29
CA ALA A 85 -3.88 13.22 9.67
C ALA A 85 -2.91 14.33 10.03
N ALA A 86 -2.66 15.25 9.10
CA ALA A 86 -1.74 16.36 9.27
C ALA A 86 -2.10 17.55 8.38
N GLU A 87 -1.65 18.74 8.77
CA GLU A 87 -1.61 19.87 7.84
C GLU A 87 -0.56 19.63 6.75
N SER A 88 -0.88 20.04 5.52
CA SER A 88 0.08 20.11 4.43
C SER A 88 1.22 21.07 4.78
N TYR A 89 2.36 20.93 4.10
CA TYR A 89 3.54 21.76 4.36
C TYR A 89 3.24 23.28 4.23
N ASN A 90 2.41 23.67 3.26
CA ASN A 90 1.97 25.04 3.05
C ASN A 90 0.77 25.46 3.94
N ARG A 91 0.25 24.55 4.78
CA ARG A 91 -0.93 24.73 5.66
C ARG A 91 -2.22 25.13 4.93
N GLN A 92 -2.33 24.75 3.66
CA GLN A 92 -3.51 25.05 2.82
C GLN A 92 -4.47 23.87 2.72
N ALA A 93 -4.01 22.67 3.08
CA ALA A 93 -4.80 21.46 3.07
C ALA A 93 -4.58 20.64 4.33
N LEU A 94 -5.57 19.83 4.68
CA LEU A 94 -5.42 18.73 5.61
C LEU A 94 -5.32 17.44 4.79
N ILE A 95 -4.38 16.59 5.20
CA ILE A 95 -4.06 15.33 4.55
C ILE A 95 -4.37 14.21 5.54
N VAL A 96 -4.92 13.11 5.06
CA VAL A 96 -5.02 11.86 5.83
C VAL A 96 -4.32 10.77 5.07
N ASP A 97 -3.23 10.28 5.64
CA ASP A 97 -2.40 9.20 5.09
C ASP A 97 -2.82 7.87 5.71
N PHE A 98 -3.12 6.90 4.85
CA PHE A 98 -3.33 5.50 5.21
C PHE A 98 -2.23 4.66 4.54
N VAL A 99 -1.36 4.06 5.35
CA VAL A 99 -0.31 3.18 4.83
C VAL A 99 -0.77 1.74 4.90
N ILE A 100 -0.93 1.15 3.72
CA ILE A 100 -1.46 -0.20 3.52
C ILE A 100 -0.32 -1.09 3.04
N GLU A 101 0.25 -1.89 3.93
CA GLU A 101 1.36 -2.86 3.73
C GLU A 101 2.68 -2.28 3.18
N GLU A 102 2.62 -1.45 2.13
CA GLU A 102 3.72 -0.77 1.48
C GLU A 102 3.74 0.72 1.83
N TYR A 103 4.68 1.09 2.71
CA TYR A 103 4.93 2.49 3.14
C TYR A 103 5.05 3.50 2.00
N TYR A 104 5.51 3.06 0.83
CA TYR A 104 5.82 3.91 -0.30
C TYR A 104 4.62 4.21 -1.19
N LEU A 105 3.50 3.52 -0.98
CA LEU A 105 2.25 3.67 -1.72
C LEU A 105 1.05 4.00 -0.80
N PRO A 106 1.11 5.07 0.01
CA PRO A 106 -0.03 5.44 0.85
C PRO A 106 -1.27 5.73 0.00
N LEU A 107 -2.42 5.32 0.54
CA LEU A 107 -3.71 5.91 0.17
C LEU A 107 -3.85 7.22 0.93
N VAL A 108 -4.17 8.30 0.23
CA VAL A 108 -4.16 9.65 0.77
C VAL A 108 -5.47 10.34 0.46
N TYR A 109 -6.09 10.90 1.51
CA TYR A 109 -7.16 11.89 1.38
C TYR A 109 -6.59 13.30 1.45
N ILE A 110 -7.00 14.18 0.54
CA ILE A 110 -6.55 15.58 0.47
C ILE A 110 -7.77 16.51 0.49
N SER A 111 -7.89 17.36 1.50
CA SER A 111 -9.09 18.17 1.75
C SER A 111 -9.36 19.31 0.75
N THR A 112 -8.53 19.46 -0.28
CA THR A 112 -8.60 20.55 -1.28
C THR A 112 -8.80 19.98 -2.67
N ASP A 113 -9.47 20.75 -3.53
CA ASP A 113 -9.62 20.47 -4.96
C ASP A 113 -8.47 21.03 -5.80
N ASN A 114 -7.54 21.76 -5.18
CA ASN A 114 -6.40 22.36 -5.87
C ASN A 114 -5.37 21.28 -6.25
N PRO A 115 -5.10 21.06 -7.56
CA PRO A 115 -4.17 20.03 -8.01
C PRO A 115 -2.71 20.32 -7.65
N ASP A 116 -2.34 21.58 -7.43
CA ASP A 116 -0.98 21.95 -7.01
C ASP A 116 -0.72 21.52 -5.56
N ASP A 117 -1.76 21.57 -4.73
CA ASP A 117 -1.68 21.01 -3.38
C ASP A 117 -1.53 19.49 -3.46
N ALA A 118 -2.17 18.79 -4.40
CA ALA A 118 -2.05 17.34 -4.58
C ALA A 118 -0.62 16.84 -4.87
N HIS A 119 0.18 17.65 -5.58
CA HIS A 119 1.59 17.36 -5.84
C HIS A 119 2.45 17.50 -4.58
N ASP A 120 2.16 18.48 -3.74
CA ASP A 120 2.87 18.73 -2.48
C ASP A 120 2.30 17.94 -1.27
N THR A 121 1.12 17.34 -1.40
CA THR A 121 0.40 16.61 -0.33
C THR A 121 0.51 15.09 -0.41
N CYS A 122 1.08 14.51 -1.47
CA CYS A 122 1.64 13.17 -1.33
C CYS A 122 2.81 13.26 -0.35
N THR A 123 2.55 12.92 0.91
CA THR A 123 3.43 13.27 2.03
C THR A 123 4.89 12.89 1.80
N ASN A 124 5.81 13.73 2.29
CA ASN A 124 7.26 13.63 2.10
C ASN A 124 7.72 13.78 0.63
N GLY A 125 7.17 14.74 -0.12
CA GLY A 125 7.64 15.06 -1.49
C GLY A 125 7.31 13.99 -2.53
N GLY A 126 6.27 13.20 -2.27
CA GLY A 126 5.76 12.20 -3.19
C GLY A 126 5.01 12.79 -4.39
N ARG A 127 4.42 11.92 -5.20
CA ARG A 127 3.53 12.33 -6.31
C ARG A 127 2.34 11.38 -6.48
N PRO A 128 1.18 11.87 -6.96
CA PRO A 128 0.05 11.00 -7.22
C PRO A 128 0.39 9.96 -8.30
N VAL A 129 0.03 8.71 -8.05
CA VAL A 129 0.09 7.59 -9.02
C VAL A 129 -1.27 7.40 -9.67
N LYS A 130 -2.33 7.46 -8.87
CA LYS A 130 -3.71 7.27 -9.33
C LYS A 130 -4.68 8.08 -8.47
N GLN A 131 -5.68 8.69 -9.09
CA GLN A 131 -6.85 9.21 -8.39
C GLN A 131 -7.95 8.15 -8.40
N LEU A 132 -8.45 7.78 -7.22
CA LEU A 132 -9.54 6.81 -7.08
C LEU A 132 -10.90 7.52 -7.17
N GLU A 133 -11.01 8.64 -6.48
CA GLU A 133 -12.21 9.48 -6.37
C GLU A 133 -11.79 10.95 -6.14
N PRO A 134 -12.72 11.93 -6.20
CA PRO A 134 -12.43 13.27 -5.71
C PRO A 134 -11.82 13.21 -4.30
N HIS A 135 -10.70 13.91 -4.09
CA HIS A 135 -9.90 13.93 -2.86
C HIS A 135 -9.14 12.64 -2.50
N TRP A 136 -9.33 11.51 -3.19
CA TRP A 136 -8.69 10.23 -2.85
C TRP A 136 -7.65 9.82 -3.88
N TYR A 137 -6.41 9.65 -3.42
CA TYR A 137 -5.25 9.38 -4.27
C TYR A 137 -4.43 8.22 -3.73
N ILE A 138 -3.87 7.42 -4.62
CA ILE A 138 -2.73 6.57 -4.32
C ILE A 138 -1.50 7.39 -4.66
N CYS A 139 -0.66 7.64 -3.66
CA CYS A 139 0.54 8.44 -3.80
C CYS A 139 1.77 7.56 -3.80
N LYS A 140 2.81 7.92 -4.55
CA LYS A 140 4.14 7.35 -4.39
C LYS A 140 5.00 8.32 -3.58
N ARG A 141 5.53 7.88 -2.43
CA ARG A 141 6.52 8.69 -1.67
C ARG A 141 7.86 8.70 -2.41
N ASP A 142 8.48 9.86 -2.55
CA ASP A 142 9.82 10.03 -3.13
C ASP A 142 10.78 10.42 -1.99
N TRP A 143 11.67 9.51 -1.59
CA TRP A 143 12.73 9.79 -0.60
C TRP A 143 14.06 10.02 -1.33
N ASN A 144 14.05 10.91 -2.33
CA ASN A 144 15.24 11.37 -3.05
C ASN A 144 15.73 12.69 -2.50
#